data_AF-A0A7C7ART8-F1
#
_entry.id   AF-A0A7C7ART8-F1
#
_cell.length_a   1.000
_cell.length_b   1.000
_cell.length_c   1.000
_cell.angle_alpha   90.00
_cell.angle_beta   90.00
_cell.angle_gamma   90.00
#
_symmetry.space_group_name_H-M   'P 1'
#
loop_
_entity.id
_entity.type
_entity.pdbx_description
1 polymer ?
#
loop_
_entity_poly.entity_id
_entity_poly.type
_entity_poly.pdbx_seq_one_letter_code
_entity_poly.pdbx_strand_id
1 'polypeptide(L)'
;MIPIILLVGLLAITYILLYYKIDAKVVFALKVVTSLGFILLGLYALKHSDGKYPALVISGLVAGFTGDVVLGLRRIDAKRKTKYFIAGIALFFTGHFFYAAAFLLLSSHRIYMDVLGTAGISAVFIIAMNLSDVKCGKLKYLN
;
A
#
# COMPACT_ATOMS: atom_id res chain seq x y z
N MET A 1 2.81 19.54 -9.30
CA MET A 1 3.09 18.38 -8.42
C MET A 1 2.40 18.49 -7.05
N ILE A 2 2.64 19.56 -6.28
CA ILE A 2 1.99 19.82 -4.98
C ILE A 2 0.46 19.65 -4.98
N PRO A 3 -0.32 20.21 -5.93
CA PRO A 3 -1.78 20.06 -5.92
C PRO A 3 -2.25 18.60 -6.14
N ILE A 4 -1.51 17.81 -6.91
CA ILE A 4 -1.84 16.39 -7.15
C ILE A 4 -1.54 15.57 -5.91
N ILE A 5 -0.42 15.83 -5.23
CA ILE A 5 -0.07 15.17 -3.96
C ILE A 5 -1.12 15.47 -2.90
N LEU A 6 -1.54 16.73 -2.77
CA LEU A 6 -2.59 17.13 -1.83
C LEU A 6 -3.93 16.46 -2.14
N LEU A 7 -4.29 16.36 -3.42
CA LEU A 7 -5.51 15.66 -3.84
C LEU A 7 -5.48 14.18 -3.49
N VAL A 8 -4.39 13.47 -3.81
CA VAL A 8 -4.23 12.04 -3.50
C VAL A 8 -4.21 11.81 -1.98
N GLY A 9 -3.53 12.68 -1.23
CA GLY A 9 -3.52 12.66 0.23
C GLY A 9 -4.91 12.85 0.83
N LEU A 10 -5.69 13.82 0.32
CA LEU A 10 -7.06 14.05 0.73
C LEU A 10 -7.93 12.82 0.46
N LEU A 11 -7.86 12.25 -0.75
CA LEU A 11 -8.59 11.03 -1.12
C LEU A 11 -8.24 9.85 -0.20
N ALA A 12 -6.97 9.68 0.15
CA ALA A 12 -6.53 8.65 1.07
C ALA A 12 -7.08 8.84 2.49
N ILE A 13 -7.08 10.07 3.00
CA ILE A 13 -7.66 10.41 4.31
C ILE A 13 -9.17 10.14 4.29
N THR A 14 -9.87 10.63 3.27
CA THR A 14 -11.31 10.40 3.09
C THR A 14 -11.63 8.91 3.03
N TYR A 15 -10.84 8.11 2.30
CA TYR A 15 -10.98 6.66 2.26
C TYR A 15 -10.86 6.04 3.66
N ILE A 16 -9.85 6.41 4.44
CA ILE A 16 -9.64 5.87 5.80
C ILE A 16 -10.83 6.23 6.71
N LEU A 17 -11.28 7.49 6.67
CA LEU A 17 -12.37 7.96 7.53
C LEU A 17 -13.73 7.32 7.19
N LEU A 18 -13.97 7.02 5.91
CA LEU A 18 -15.21 6.44 5.43
C LEU A 18 -15.19 4.91 5.38
N TYR A 19 -14.04 4.27 5.58
CA TYR A 19 -13.86 2.83 5.37
C TYR A 19 -14.91 1.97 6.09
N TYR A 20 -15.27 2.32 7.34
CA TYR A 20 -16.28 1.59 8.11
C TYR A 20 -17.67 2.22 8.10
N LYS A 21 -17.82 3.40 7.49
CA LYS A 21 -19.05 4.21 7.57
C LYS A 21 -19.98 4.09 6.36
N ILE A 22 -19.46 3.62 5.22
CA ILE A 22 -20.22 3.55 3.96
C ILE A 22 -20.19 2.15 3.34
N ASP A 23 -21.07 1.95 2.36
CA ASP A 23 -21.21 0.69 1.64
C ASP A 23 -19.90 0.18 1.04
N ALA A 24 -19.72 -1.14 1.10
CA ALA A 24 -18.52 -1.83 0.64
C ALA A 24 -18.16 -1.51 -0.83
N LYS A 25 -19.17 -1.32 -1.69
CA LYS A 25 -18.98 -0.96 -3.11
C LYS A 25 -18.43 0.46 -3.28
N VAL A 26 -18.90 1.40 -2.46
CA VAL A 26 -18.45 2.80 -2.51
C VAL A 26 -17.04 2.90 -1.93
N VAL A 27 -16.75 2.20 -0.83
CA VAL A 27 -15.38 2.12 -0.29
C VAL A 27 -14.43 1.52 -1.32
N PHE A 28 -14.86 0.46 -2.03
CA PHE A 28 -14.08 -0.16 -3.08
C PHE A 28 -13.76 0.84 -4.21
N ALA A 29 -14.77 1.54 -4.73
CA ALA A 29 -14.57 2.55 -5.77
C ALA A 29 -13.60 3.66 -5.31
N LEU A 30 -13.78 4.17 -4.09
CA LEU A 30 -12.92 5.19 -3.51
C LEU A 30 -11.47 4.72 -3.36
N LYS A 31 -11.28 3.45 -2.98
CA LYS A 31 -9.95 2.83 -2.89
C LYS A 31 -9.27 2.74 -4.24
N VAL A 32 -9.98 2.30 -5.27
CA VAL A 32 -9.49 2.22 -6.66
C VAL A 32 -9.11 3.61 -7.20
N VAL A 33 -9.94 4.62 -6.97
CA VAL A 33 -9.63 6.00 -7.39
C VAL A 33 -8.39 6.53 -6.67
N THR A 34 -8.29 6.29 -5.36
CA THR A 34 -7.13 6.71 -4.57
C THR A 34 -5.84 6.03 -5.07
N SER A 35 -5.88 4.72 -5.33
CA SER A 35 -4.72 3.96 -5.79
C SER A 35 -4.31 4.30 -7.24
N LEU A 36 -5.26 4.64 -8.12
CA LEU A 36 -4.94 5.22 -9.44
C LEU A 36 -4.22 6.56 -9.32
N GLY A 37 -4.59 7.40 -8.34
CA GLY A 37 -3.91 8.66 -8.06
C GLY A 37 -2.41 8.47 -7.77
N PHE A 38 -2.05 7.42 -7.03
CA PHE A 38 -0.65 7.06 -6.77
C PHE A 38 0.10 6.61 -8.04
N ILE A 39 -0.54 5.85 -8.95
CA ILE A 39 0.05 5.50 -10.25
C ILE A 39 0.31 6.75 -11.09
N LEU A 40 -0.65 7.68 -11.16
CA LEU A 40 -0.50 8.93 -11.90
C LEU A 40 0.65 9.79 -11.36
N LEU A 41 0.83 9.83 -10.04
CA LEU A 41 2.00 10.45 -9.42
C LEU A 41 3.30 9.76 -9.85
N GLY A 42 3.34 8.44 -9.90
CA GLY A 42 4.49 7.67 -10.39
C GLY A 42 4.82 7.96 -11.87
N LEU A 43 3.82 8.00 -12.75
CA LEU A 43 3.98 8.35 -14.16
C LEU A 43 4.49 9.78 -14.35
N TYR A 44 3.96 10.73 -13.57
CA TYR A 44 4.45 12.09 -13.55
C TYR A 44 5.93 12.14 -13.13
N ALA A 45 6.30 11.40 -12.08
CA ALA A 45 7.68 11.32 -11.61
C ALA A 45 8.61 10.70 -12.66
N LEU A 46 8.20 9.64 -13.35
CA LEU A 46 8.98 9.02 -14.44
C LEU A 46 9.28 10.02 -15.56
N LYS A 47 8.33 10.87 -15.93
CA LYS A 47 8.54 11.88 -16.99
C LYS A 47 9.60 12.94 -16.62
N HIS A 48 9.84 13.16 -15.33
CA HIS A 48 10.74 14.21 -14.83
C HIS A 48 11.96 13.67 -14.09
N SER A 49 12.23 12.36 -14.18
CA SER A 49 13.33 11.70 -13.49
C SER A 49 14.23 10.97 -14.50
N ASP A 50 15.54 11.13 -14.35
CA ASP A 50 16.52 10.37 -15.14
C ASP A 50 16.91 9.07 -14.40
N GLY A 51 17.03 7.96 -15.14
CA GLY A 51 17.53 6.69 -14.62
C GLY A 51 16.51 5.53 -14.60
N LYS A 52 16.94 4.37 -14.06
CA LYS A 52 16.15 3.12 -14.07
C LYS A 52 15.21 2.94 -12.87
N TYR A 53 15.42 3.72 -11.80
CA TYR A 53 14.60 3.63 -10.57
C TYR A 53 13.12 4.00 -10.75
N PRO A 54 12.71 4.98 -11.59
CA PRO A 54 11.30 5.38 -11.67
C PRO A 54 10.42 4.30 -12.29
N ALA A 55 10.98 3.49 -13.20
CA ALA A 55 10.28 2.34 -13.78
C ALA A 55 9.99 1.25 -12.73
N LEU A 56 10.91 1.04 -11.77
CA LEU A 56 10.70 0.13 -10.64
C LEU A 56 9.65 0.67 -9.68
N VAL A 57 9.68 1.98 -9.38
CA VAL A 57 8.64 2.63 -8.57
C VAL A 57 7.26 2.46 -9.21
N ILE A 58 7.11 2.67 -10.53
CA ILE A 58 5.83 2.44 -11.23
C ILE A 58 5.41 0.98 -11.17
N SER A 59 6.34 0.05 -11.34
CA SER A 59 6.06 -1.39 -11.25
C SER A 59 5.54 -1.75 -9.85
N GLY A 60 6.14 -1.17 -8.80
CA GLY A 60 5.66 -1.28 -7.42
C GLY A 60 4.27 -0.69 -7.21
N LEU A 61 3.99 0.47 -7.80
CA LEU A 61 2.69 1.14 -7.75
C LEU A 61 1.59 0.33 -8.45
N VAL A 62 1.88 -0.27 -9.60
CA VAL A 62 0.94 -1.13 -10.34
C VAL A 62 0.65 -2.41 -9.58
N ALA A 63 1.68 -3.04 -8.99
CA ALA A 63 1.50 -4.21 -8.13
C ALA A 63 0.66 -3.87 -6.89
N GLY A 64 0.94 -2.74 -6.22
CA GLY A 64 0.17 -2.25 -5.08
C GLY A 64 -1.29 -1.93 -5.44
N PHE A 65 -1.52 -1.29 -6.59
CA PHE A 65 -2.88 -1.05 -7.12
C PHE A 65 -3.65 -2.35 -7.34
N THR A 66 -3.00 -3.34 -7.96
CA THR A 66 -3.61 -4.66 -8.19
C THR A 66 -3.91 -5.34 -6.85
N GLY A 67 -3.00 -5.24 -5.88
CA GLY A 67 -3.22 -5.72 -4.51
C GLY A 67 -4.42 -5.03 -3.84
N ASP A 68 -4.55 -3.71 -3.98
CA ASP A 68 -5.67 -2.93 -3.46
C ASP A 68 -7.02 -3.35 -4.07
N VAL A 69 -7.07 -3.59 -5.38
CA VAL A 69 -8.26 -4.11 -6.07
C VAL A 69 -8.62 -5.49 -5.52
N VAL A 70 -7.65 -6.40 -5.46
CA VAL A 70 -7.87 -7.78 -5.00
C VAL A 70 -8.31 -7.81 -3.53
N LEU A 71 -7.68 -7.02 -2.64
CA LEU A 71 -8.10 -6.86 -1.26
C LEU A 71 -9.48 -6.23 -1.14
N GLY A 72 -9.80 -5.27 -2.00
CA GLY A 72 -11.10 -4.62 -2.07
C GLY A 72 -12.23 -5.59 -2.40
N LEU A 73 -11.99 -6.53 -3.32
CA LEU A 73 -12.94 -7.59 -3.69
C LEU A 73 -13.34 -8.48 -2.50
N ARG A 74 -12.48 -8.62 -1.48
CA ARG A 74 -12.80 -9.33 -0.23
C ARG A 74 -14.05 -8.76 0.45
N ARG A 75 -14.30 -7.45 0.35
CA ARG A 75 -15.49 -6.83 0.96
C ARG A 75 -16.77 -7.07 0.17
N ILE A 76 -16.64 -7.34 -1.13
CA ILE A 76 -17.77 -7.55 -2.05
C ILE A 76 -18.14 -9.03 -2.11
N ASP A 77 -17.15 -9.92 -2.27
CA ASP A 77 -17.36 -11.36 -2.33
C ASP A 77 -16.99 -12.03 -1.00
N ALA A 78 -18.04 -12.27 -0.21
CA ALA A 78 -17.89 -12.87 1.11
C ALA A 78 -17.47 -14.35 1.10
N LYS A 79 -17.64 -15.05 -0.03
CA LYS A 79 -17.38 -16.50 -0.12
C LYS A 79 -15.90 -16.82 -0.28
N ARG A 80 -15.12 -15.90 -0.88
CA ARG A 80 -13.70 -16.10 -1.20
C ARG A 80 -12.76 -15.15 -0.45
N LYS A 81 -13.21 -14.62 0.70
CA LYS A 81 -12.49 -13.59 1.47
C LYS A 81 -11.02 -13.94 1.73
N THR A 82 -10.72 -15.17 2.14
CA THR A 82 -9.36 -15.62 2.46
C THR A 82 -8.47 -15.68 1.23
N LYS A 83 -9.00 -16.14 0.08
CA LYS A 83 -8.24 -16.21 -1.18
C LYS A 83 -7.85 -14.80 -1.65
N TYR A 84 -8.80 -13.87 -1.64
CA TYR A 84 -8.55 -12.48 -1.97
C TYR A 84 -7.57 -11.80 -1.00
N PHE A 85 -7.66 -12.12 0.29
CA PHE A 85 -6.72 -11.61 1.28
C PHE A 85 -5.27 -12.05 1.01
N ILE A 86 -5.05 -13.34 0.82
CA ILE A 86 -3.72 -13.90 0.56
C ILE A 86 -3.15 -13.37 -0.76
N ALA A 87 -3.94 -13.41 -1.83
CA ALA A 87 -3.51 -12.92 -3.14
C ALA A 87 -3.19 -11.41 -3.11
N GLY A 88 -4.02 -10.63 -2.42
CA GLY A 88 -3.81 -9.19 -2.26
C GLY A 88 -2.54 -8.86 -1.48
N ILE A 89 -2.27 -9.57 -0.38
CA ILE A 89 -1.02 -9.42 0.38
C ILE A 89 0.19 -9.81 -0.46
N ALA A 90 0.11 -10.92 -1.22
CA ALA A 90 1.21 -11.36 -2.07
C ALA A 90 1.56 -10.28 -3.12
N LEU A 91 0.55 -9.70 -3.78
CA LEU A 91 0.74 -8.59 -4.73
C LEU A 91 1.34 -7.34 -4.06
N PHE A 92 0.89 -7.02 -2.85
CA PHE A 92 1.47 -5.93 -2.06
C PHE A 92 2.95 -6.19 -1.76
N PHE A 93 3.30 -7.40 -1.37
CA PHE A 93 4.67 -7.79 -1.09
C PHE A 93 5.56 -7.71 -2.33
N THR A 94 5.06 -8.16 -3.49
CA THR A 94 5.74 -7.98 -4.78
C THR A 94 5.98 -6.50 -5.08
N GLY A 95 5.03 -5.62 -4.79
CA GLY A 95 5.21 -4.17 -4.94
C GLY A 95 6.35 -3.61 -4.08
N HIS A 96 6.46 -4.09 -2.83
CA HIS A 96 7.54 -3.70 -1.92
C HIS A 96 8.92 -4.16 -2.40
N PHE A 97 9.00 -5.31 -3.05
CA PHE A 97 10.25 -5.78 -3.65
C PHE A 97 10.75 -4.79 -4.72
N PHE A 98 9.85 -4.28 -5.57
CA PHE A 98 10.21 -3.25 -6.56
C PHE A 98 10.62 -1.93 -5.92
N TYR A 99 9.94 -1.49 -4.84
CA TYR A 99 10.35 -0.29 -4.11
C TYR A 99 11.73 -0.44 -3.45
N ALA A 100 12.01 -1.58 -2.84
CA ALA A 100 13.32 -1.87 -2.27
C ALA A 100 14.40 -1.81 -3.36
N ALA A 101 14.17 -2.47 -4.52
CA ALA A 101 15.09 -2.40 -5.65
C ALA A 101 15.30 -0.97 -6.18
N ALA A 102 14.23 -0.17 -6.26
CA ALA A 102 14.31 1.23 -6.68
C ALA A 102 15.15 2.06 -5.70
N PHE A 103 14.99 1.82 -4.39
CA PHE A 103 15.72 2.54 -3.34
C PHE A 103 17.22 2.23 -3.37
N LEU A 104 17.58 0.96 -3.58
CA LEU A 104 18.98 0.52 -3.73
C LEU A 104 19.67 1.20 -4.93
N LEU A 105 18.93 1.51 -6.00
CA LEU A 105 19.47 2.18 -7.19
C LEU A 105 19.59 3.69 -7.05
N LEU A 106 18.80 4.32 -6.17
CA LEU A 106 18.77 5.78 -5.99
C LEU A 106 19.92 6.27 -5.11
N SER A 107 20.52 5.41 -4.29
CA SER A 107 21.36 5.84 -3.17
C SER A 107 22.83 5.44 -3.34
N SER A 108 23.74 6.36 -3.05
CA SER A 108 25.09 6.06 -2.55
C SER A 108 24.96 5.43 -1.15
N HIS A 109 24.52 4.17 -1.14
CA HIS A 109 23.60 3.69 -0.12
C HIS A 109 24.24 3.31 1.22
N ARG A 110 23.75 3.90 2.30
CA ARG A 110 24.13 3.58 3.68
C ARG A 110 23.07 2.67 4.30
N ILE A 111 23.17 1.37 4.02
CA ILE A 111 22.25 0.29 4.44
C ILE A 111 21.82 0.39 5.91
N TYR A 112 22.66 0.91 6.80
CA TYR A 112 22.32 1.07 8.22
C TYR A 112 21.13 2.02 8.47
N MET A 113 20.92 3.05 7.63
CA MET A 113 19.77 3.97 7.78
C MET A 113 18.45 3.28 7.49
N ASP A 114 18.43 2.36 6.52
CA ASP A 114 17.23 1.59 6.16
C ASP A 114 16.88 0.58 7.23
N VAL A 115 17.90 -0.08 7.80
CA VAL A 115 17.74 -0.99 8.94
C VAL A 115 17.22 -0.22 10.16
N LEU A 116 17.75 0.96 10.45
CA LEU A 116 17.28 1.80 11.57
C LEU A 116 15.86 2.33 11.33
N GLY A 117 15.53 2.76 10.11
CA GLY A 117 14.20 3.23 9.74
C GLY A 117 13.16 2.11 9.82
N THR A 118 13.46 0.94 9.27
CA THR A 118 12.56 -0.24 9.34
C THR A 118 12.42 -0.76 10.76
N ALA A 119 13.49 -0.81 11.56
CA ALA A 119 13.43 -1.17 12.97
C ALA A 119 12.58 -0.17 13.77
N GLY A 120 12.75 1.14 13.52
CA GLY A 120 11.97 2.20 14.16
C GLY A 120 10.48 2.10 13.83
N ILE A 121 10.11 1.97 12.55
CA ILE A 121 8.72 1.81 12.13
C ILE A 121 8.12 0.52 12.70
N SER A 122 8.87 -0.58 12.67
CA SER A 122 8.42 -1.87 13.23
C SER A 122 8.18 -1.77 14.74
N ALA A 123 9.09 -1.12 15.47
CA ALA A 123 8.93 -0.89 16.91
C ALA A 123 7.68 -0.05 17.21
N VAL A 124 7.46 1.03 16.45
CA VAL A 124 6.25 1.86 16.58
C VAL A 124 4.99 1.03 16.31
N PHE A 125 4.98 0.19 15.27
CA PHE A 125 3.85 -0.70 14.99
C PHE A 125 3.61 -1.71 16.10
N ILE A 126 4.66 -2.37 16.61
CA ILE A 126 4.56 -3.33 17.71
C ILE A 126 4.04 -2.66 18.97
N ILE A 127 4.58 -1.50 19.33
CA ILE A 127 4.14 -0.72 20.49
C ILE A 127 2.68 -0.29 20.30
N ALA A 128 2.32 0.27 19.15
CA ALA A 128 0.96 0.67 18.85
C ALA A 128 -0.01 -0.52 18.93
N MET A 129 0.35 -1.68 18.37
CA MET A 129 -0.47 -2.89 18.44
C MET A 129 -0.65 -3.39 19.88
N ASN A 130 0.42 -3.39 20.67
CA ASN A 130 0.37 -3.79 22.09
C ASN A 130 -0.45 -2.81 22.94
N LEU A 131 -0.36 -1.51 22.67
CA LEU A 131 -1.12 -0.47 23.40
C LEU A 131 -2.59 -0.40 22.98
N SER A 132 -2.91 -0.78 21.74
CA SER A 132 -4.28 -0.64 21.21
C SER A 132 -5.22 -1.75 21.67
N ASP A 133 -4.75 -2.74 22.45
CA ASP A 133 -5.52 -3.92 22.89
C ASP A 133 -6.23 -4.66 21.73
N VAL A 134 -5.75 -4.44 20.50
CA VAL A 134 -6.29 -5.03 19.28
C VAL A 134 -5.87 -6.49 19.32
N LYS A 135 -6.76 -7.33 19.86
CA LYS A 135 -6.72 -8.77 19.69
C LYS A 135 -6.87 -9.02 18.19
N CYS A 136 -5.75 -9.04 17.44
CA CYS A 136 -5.71 -9.58 16.09
C CYS A 136 -6.33 -10.95 16.20
N GLY A 137 -7.60 -11.04 15.78
CA GLY A 137 -8.44 -12.19 16.05
C GLY A 137 -7.66 -13.44 15.74
N LYS A 138 -7.63 -14.39 16.69
CA LYS A 138 -7.00 -15.71 16.55
C LYS A 138 -7.10 -16.11 15.09
N LEU A 139 -5.96 -16.35 14.43
CA LEU A 139 -5.87 -16.97 13.11
C LEU A 139 -6.54 -18.34 13.20
N LYS A 140 -7.88 -18.36 13.18
CA LYS A 140 -8.74 -19.53 13.40
C LYS A 140 -9.25 -20.07 12.05
N TYR A 141 -8.42 -19.94 11.01
CA TYR A 141 -8.71 -20.34 9.64
C TYR A 141 -7.55 -21.11 8.98
N LEU A 142 -6.80 -21.86 9.78
CA LEU A 142 -6.03 -23.02 9.33
C LEU A 142 -6.72 -24.26 9.92
N ASN A 143 -7.80 -24.68 9.26
CA ASN A 143 -8.37 -26.02 9.28
C ASN A 143 -9.05 -26.22 7.93
#